data_AF-A0A7X3D0U2-F1
#
_entry.id   AF-A0A7X3D0U2-F1
#
_cell.length_a   1.000
_cell.length_b   1.000
_cell.length_c   1.000
_cell.angle_alpha   90.00
_cell.angle_beta   90.00
_cell.angle_gamma   90.00
#
_symmetry.space_group_name_H-M   'P 1'
#
loop_
_entity.id
_entity.type
_entity.pdbx_description
1 polymer ?
#
loop_
_entity_poly.entity_id
_entity_poly.type
_entity_poly.pdbx_seq_one_letter_code
_entity_poly.pdbx_strand_id
1 'polypeptide(L)'
;MKEVDFKGRTDLKKIEPHRLEHLILENLKIYAPAARSDIHTRVGLEIHEKKLKRSIDKLVEEGKVFKIGEKRGTQYKLSDKKQ
;
A
#
# COMPACT_ATOMS: atom_id res chain seq x y z
N MET A 1 12.24 10.09 -21.63
CA MET A 1 12.72 9.40 -20.41
C MET A 1 11.93 10.00 -19.25
N LYS A 2 11.21 9.20 -18.45
CA LYS A 2 10.40 9.75 -17.35
C LYS A 2 11.27 9.84 -16.10
N GLU A 3 11.96 10.97 -15.98
CA GLU A 3 12.57 11.43 -14.74
C GLU A 3 11.44 11.76 -13.77
N VAL A 4 11.22 10.89 -12.78
CA VAL A 4 10.42 11.27 -11.60
C VAL A 4 11.38 11.97 -10.66
N ASP A 5 11.35 13.29 -10.75
CA ASP A 5 11.98 14.22 -9.80
C ASP A 5 11.41 13.96 -8.40
N PHE A 6 12.07 13.11 -7.61
CA PHE A 6 11.78 12.93 -6.18
C PHE A 6 12.37 14.10 -5.40
N LYS A 7 12.02 15.32 -5.77
CA LYS A 7 12.42 16.55 -5.07
C LYS A 7 11.19 17.19 -4.45
N GLY A 8 10.91 16.80 -3.22
CA GLY A 8 9.92 17.48 -2.41
C GLY A 8 9.69 16.73 -1.12
N ARG A 9 10.14 17.32 -0.01
CA ARG A 9 9.53 17.12 1.32
C ARG A 9 8.03 17.13 1.13
N THR A 10 7.44 15.95 1.00
CA THR A 10 5.99 15.81 0.87
C THR A 10 5.56 15.36 2.23
N ASP A 11 5.04 16.31 3.02
CA ASP A 11 4.24 15.97 4.19
C ASP A 11 3.31 14.81 3.81
N LEU A 12 3.44 13.67 4.50
CA LEU A 12 2.68 12.48 4.17
C LEU A 12 1.15 12.71 4.27
N LYS A 13 0.75 13.82 4.91
CA LYS A 13 -0.60 14.38 4.90
C LYS A 13 -1.13 14.71 3.49
N LYS A 14 -0.27 15.13 2.55
CA LYS A 14 -0.64 15.60 1.20
C LYS A 14 -0.19 14.66 0.08
N ILE A 15 0.14 13.38 0.35
CA ILE A 15 0.47 12.47 -0.75
C ILE A 15 -0.74 12.19 -1.63
N GLU A 16 -0.49 12.21 -2.93
CA GLU A 16 -1.42 11.77 -3.96
C GLU A 16 -1.86 10.32 -3.69
N PRO A 17 -3.15 9.97 -3.88
CA PRO A 17 -3.66 8.62 -3.62
C PRO A 17 -2.92 7.55 -4.43
N HIS A 18 -2.51 7.86 -5.66
CA HIS A 18 -1.72 6.97 -6.51
C HIS A 18 -0.31 6.68 -5.97
N ARG A 19 0.27 7.64 -5.25
CA ARG A 19 1.60 7.46 -4.63
C ARG A 19 1.53 6.53 -3.42
N LEU A 20 0.43 6.61 -2.65
CA LEU A 20 0.17 5.69 -1.56
C LEU A 20 0.04 4.25 -2.07
N GLU A 21 -0.68 4.05 -3.17
CA GLU A 21 -0.81 2.75 -3.82
C GLU A 21 0.55 2.15 -4.17
N HIS A 22 1.44 2.96 -4.77
CA HIS A 22 2.79 2.52 -5.12
C HIS A 22 3.61 2.11 -3.89
N LEU A 23 3.59 2.92 -2.82
CA LEU A 23 4.32 2.62 -1.59
C LEU A 23 3.81 1.34 -0.91
N ILE A 24 2.50 1.08 -0.93
CA ILE A 24 1.93 -0.16 -0.40
C ILE A 24 2.43 -1.35 -1.23
N LEU A 25 2.45 -1.22 -2.57
CA LEU A 25 2.91 -2.29 -3.45
C LEU A 25 4.39 -2.61 -3.24
N GLU A 26 5.27 -1.60 -3.17
CA GLU A 26 6.69 -1.79 -2.89
C GLU A 26 6.92 -2.42 -1.50
N ASN A 27 6.16 -1.96 -0.50
CA ASN A 27 6.24 -2.54 0.84
C ASN A 27 5.82 -4.02 0.85
N LEU A 28 4.71 -4.34 0.21
CA LEU A 28 4.26 -5.73 0.04
C LEU A 28 5.24 -6.54 -0.82
N LYS A 29 5.98 -5.94 -1.75
CA LYS A 29 6.99 -6.66 -2.54
C LYS A 29 8.14 -7.19 -1.69
N ILE A 30 8.53 -6.43 -0.67
CA ILE A 30 9.67 -6.73 0.22
C ILE A 30 9.21 -7.52 1.44
N TYR A 31 8.07 -7.15 2.02
CA TYR A 31 7.63 -7.60 3.34
C TYR A 31 6.34 -8.44 3.33
N ALA A 32 5.77 -8.78 2.16
CA ALA A 32 4.60 -9.67 2.14
C ALA A 32 4.97 -11.10 2.58
N PRO A 33 4.01 -11.82 3.22
CA PRO A 33 2.67 -11.37 3.59
C PRO A 33 2.67 -10.47 4.84
N ALA A 34 2.02 -9.30 4.77
CA ALA A 34 1.97 -8.33 5.87
C ALA A 34 0.54 -8.01 6.30
N ALA A 35 0.30 -7.84 7.59
CA ALA A 35 -1.00 -7.40 8.09
C ALA A 35 -1.24 -5.92 7.76
N ARG A 36 -2.52 -5.51 7.68
CA ARG A 36 -2.88 -4.10 7.47
C ARG A 36 -2.21 -3.17 8.49
N SER A 37 -2.14 -3.60 9.74
CA SER A 37 -1.51 -2.85 10.83
C SER A 37 -0.01 -2.66 10.59
N ASP A 38 0.71 -3.72 10.19
CA ASP A 38 2.13 -3.63 9.83
C ASP A 38 2.38 -2.67 8.67
N ILE A 39 1.57 -2.78 7.61
CA ILE A 39 1.66 -1.89 6.45
C ILE A 39 1.40 -0.45 6.90
N HIS A 40 0.41 -0.24 7.77
CA HIS A 40 0.10 1.07 8.33
C HIS A 40 1.27 1.63 9.12
N THR A 41 1.90 0.82 9.99
CA THR A 41 3.05 1.26 10.78
C THR A 41 4.26 1.61 9.92
N ARG A 42 4.47 0.90 8.81
CA ARG A 42 5.65 1.10 7.94
C ARG A 42 5.47 2.18 6.88
N VAL A 43 4.31 2.19 6.21
CA VAL A 43 4.04 3.06 5.04
C VAL A 43 3.16 4.24 5.41
N GLY A 44 2.25 4.04 6.36
CA GLY A 44 1.13 4.94 6.59
C GLY A 44 1.11 5.57 7.97
N LEU A 45 2.17 5.56 8.77
CA LEU A 45 2.13 6.08 10.15
C LEU A 45 1.69 7.56 10.18
N GLU A 46 1.99 8.27 9.09
CA GLU A 46 1.64 9.67 8.86
C GLU A 46 0.31 9.86 8.09
N ILE A 47 -0.39 8.79 7.74
CA ILE A 47 -1.62 8.78 6.93
C ILE A 47 -2.78 8.20 7.74
N HIS A 48 -3.99 8.75 7.62
CA HIS A 48 -5.16 8.17 8.28
C HIS A 48 -5.44 6.72 7.82
N GLU A 49 -5.74 5.83 8.78
CA GLU A 49 -6.08 4.42 8.52
C GLU A 49 -7.21 4.26 7.49
N LYS A 50 -8.19 5.19 7.46
CA LYS A 50 -9.26 5.21 6.45
C LYS A 50 -8.73 5.33 5.02
N LYS A 51 -7.73 6.18 4.79
CA LYS A 51 -7.13 6.40 3.46
C LYS A 51 -6.31 5.17 3.04
N LEU A 52 -5.53 4.62 3.97
CA LEU A 52 -4.81 3.36 3.75
C LEU A 52 -5.77 2.22 3.40
N LYS A 53 -6.85 2.06 4.17
CA LYS A 53 -7.87 1.04 3.91
C LYS A 53 -8.46 1.19 2.52
N ARG A 54 -8.87 2.40 2.11
CA ARG A 54 -9.41 2.65 0.77
C ARG A 54 -8.40 2.29 -0.34
N SER A 55 -7.13 2.65 -0.17
CA SER A 55 -6.09 2.30 -1.15
C SER A 55 -5.87 0.78 -1.22
N ILE A 56 -5.84 0.08 -0.08
CA ILE A 56 -5.73 -1.39 -0.08
C ILE A 56 -6.96 -2.04 -0.73
N ASP A 57 -8.17 -1.60 -0.37
CA ASP A 57 -9.41 -2.10 -0.99
C ASP A 57 -9.35 -1.92 -2.52
N LYS A 58 -8.96 -0.74 -3.00
CA LYS A 58 -8.79 -0.46 -4.43
C LYS A 58 -7.74 -1.37 -5.09
N LEU A 59 -6.60 -1.62 -4.46
CA LEU A 59 -5.59 -2.54 -4.96
C LEU A 59 -6.08 -3.99 -5.00
N VAL A 60 -6.97 -4.37 -4.09
CA VAL A 60 -7.64 -5.67 -4.09
C VAL A 60 -8.68 -5.76 -5.20
N GLU A 61 -9.48 -4.71 -5.42
CA GLU A 61 -10.42 -4.61 -6.53
C GLU A 61 -9.72 -4.64 -7.89
N GLU A 62 -8.59 -3.96 -8.03
CA GLU A 62 -7.72 -4.02 -9.22
C GLU A 62 -7.04 -5.39 -9.41
N GLY A 63 -7.12 -6.29 -8.42
CA GLY A 63 -6.49 -7.60 -8.46
C GLY A 63 -4.95 -7.55 -8.38
N LYS A 64 -4.39 -6.46 -7.84
CA LYS A 64 -2.94 -6.27 -7.59
C LYS A 64 -2.52 -6.80 -6.21
N VAL A 65 -3.45 -6.86 -5.26
CA VAL A 65 -3.22 -7.36 -3.90
C VAL A 65 -4.32 -8.37 -3.56
N PHE A 66 -3.98 -9.43 -2.82
CA PHE A 66 -4.95 -10.37 -2.29
C PHE A 66 -4.87 -10.43 -0.77
N LYS A 67 -6.02 -10.61 -0.15
CA LYS A 67 -6.14 -10.88 1.29
C LYS A 67 -5.95 -12.37 1.55
N ILE A 68 -5.11 -12.69 2.53
CA ILE A 68 -4.80 -14.04 2.99
C ILE A 68 -5.13 -14.10 4.48
N GLY A 69 -5.93 -15.08 4.89
CA GLY A 69 -6.35 -15.28 6.28
C GLY A 69 -7.74 -14.73 6.60
N GLU A 70 -8.17 -14.97 7.84
CA GLU A 70 -9.52 -14.66 8.32
C GLU A 70 -9.50 -13.75 9.55
N LYS A 71 -10.47 -12.84 9.62
CA LYS A 71 -10.72 -11.93 10.75
C LYS A 71 -9.46 -11.13 11.15
N ARG A 72 -8.95 -11.31 12.38
CA ARG A 72 -7.80 -10.60 12.95
C ARG A 72 -6.46 -10.99 12.32
N GLY A 73 -6.40 -12.13 11.64
CA GLY A 73 -5.20 -12.61 10.94
C GLY A 73 -5.16 -12.23 9.46
N THR A 74 -5.97 -11.27 9.01
CA THR A 74 -6.00 -10.88 7.60
C THR A 74 -4.69 -10.19 7.22
N GLN A 75 -3.90 -10.89 6.40
CA GLN A 75 -2.67 -10.41 5.78
C GLN A 75 -2.93 -10.08 4.31
N TYR A 76 -2.03 -9.31 3.73
CA TYR A 76 -2.09 -8.89 2.35
C TYR A 76 -0.80 -9.32 1.65
N LYS A 77 -0.96 -9.76 0.40
CA LYS A 77 0.15 -10.18 -0.47
C LYS A 77 -0.06 -9.63 -1.86
N LEU A 78 1.04 -9.36 -2.57
CA LEU A 78 0.97 -9.02 -3.99
C LEU A 78 0.35 -10.15 -4.80
N SER A 79 -0.45 -9.76 -5.78
CA SER A 79 -0.88 -10.60 -6.86
C SER A 79 0.29 -10.87 -7.79
N ASP A 80 0.51 -12.13 -8.12
CA ASP A 80 1.55 -12.53 -9.08
C ASP A 80 1.17 -12.19 -10.53
N LYS A 81 0.00 -11.57 -10.77
CA LYS A 81 -0.33 -11.05 -12.10
C LYS A 81 0.62 -9.90 -12.45
N LYS A 82 1.76 -10.26 -13.05
CA LYS A 82 2.55 -9.38 -13.90
C LYS A 82 1.59 -8.77 -14.92
N GLN A 83 1.41 -7.46 -14.82
CA GLN A 83 0.79 -6.64 -15.85
C GLN A 83 1.70 -6.62 -17.08
#